data_AF-A0A9D6INE6-F1
#
_entry.id   AF-A0A9D6INE6-F1
#
_cell.length_a   1.000
_cell.length_b   1.000
_cell.length_c   1.000
_cell.angle_alpha   90.00
_cell.angle_beta   90.00
_cell.angle_gamma   90.00
#
_symmetry.space_group_name_H-M   'P 1'
#
loop_
_entity.id
_entity.type
_entity.pdbx_description
1 polymer ?
#
loop_
_entity_poly.entity_id
_entity_poly.type
_entity_poly.pdbx_seq_one_letter_code
_entity_poly.pdbx_strand_id
1 'polypeptide(L)'
;MAAAYEIRNDVRPAACVITDLVQPGLLQSFARVREMRPSVSFHDMGLGQFESDCAIDSSVVQVRPFPAGRRALYLGPKYAVLDPRLRGIRGGNMRRVFVNFGGGDVRALYRKAVEALDMIPGPIDIRACRGYTCWDGVQSRIHRTYWIGPGGSLTDGMAGSALALCAGGTALYEAARTGLPAVVISHHRLQERTAKEFERLGAAISLGTYRAVGVDTIRRALETMLCAPEARQRMGRAGRRIVDGRGLERVSKIVARFAEGRA
;
A
#
# COMPACT_ATOMS: atom_id res chain seq x y z
N MET A 1 -0.30 -5.77 -24.78
CA MET A 1 0.84 -5.04 -25.37
C MET A 1 1.81 -4.71 -24.25
N ALA A 2 3.04 -5.24 -24.29
CA ALA A 2 4.09 -4.81 -23.39
C ALA A 2 4.43 -3.34 -23.72
N ALA A 3 4.44 -2.46 -22.72
CA ALA A 3 4.91 -1.09 -22.92
C ALA A 3 6.36 -1.18 -23.43
N ALA A 4 6.64 -0.59 -24.59
CA ALA A 4 8.00 -0.44 -25.06
C ALA A 4 8.70 0.53 -24.10
N TYR A 5 9.69 0.03 -23.35
CA TYR A 5 10.51 0.87 -22.49
C TYR A 5 11.39 1.75 -23.38
N GLU A 6 11.23 3.07 -23.29
CA GLU A 6 12.07 4.02 -24.00
C GLU A 6 13.37 4.22 -23.22
N ILE A 7 14.51 3.79 -23.78
CA ILE A 7 15.82 3.98 -23.19
C ILE A 7 16.44 5.25 -23.79
N ARG A 8 16.45 6.32 -23.02
CA ARG A 8 17.08 7.61 -23.35
C ARG A 8 18.59 7.52 -23.15
N ASN A 9 19.34 7.41 -24.25
CA ASN A 9 20.82 7.35 -24.23
C ASN A 9 21.50 8.73 -24.31
N ASP A 10 20.72 9.79 -24.54
CA ASP A 10 21.14 11.20 -24.59
C ASP A 10 21.39 11.81 -23.21
N VAL A 11 21.01 11.11 -22.14
CA VAL A 11 21.12 11.60 -20.76
C VAL A 11 22.21 10.83 -20.01
N ARG A 12 23.12 11.56 -19.35
CA ARG A 12 24.04 10.99 -18.35
C ARG A 12 23.50 11.28 -16.95
N PRO A 13 22.74 10.36 -16.34
CA PRO A 13 22.12 10.61 -15.04
C PRO A 13 23.17 10.59 -13.92
N ALA A 14 23.03 11.50 -12.96
CA ALA A 14 23.93 11.61 -11.81
C ALA A 14 23.78 10.41 -10.83
N ALA A 15 22.64 9.74 -10.83
CA ALA A 15 22.40 8.48 -10.12
C ALA A 15 21.40 7.60 -10.89
N CYS A 16 21.43 6.29 -10.65
CA CYS A 16 20.43 5.36 -11.15
C CYS A 16 19.44 4.98 -10.04
N VAL A 17 18.15 5.21 -10.28
CA VAL A 17 17.06 4.75 -9.42
C VAL A 17 16.42 3.53 -10.05
N ILE A 18 16.35 2.45 -9.29
CA ILE A 18 15.85 1.16 -9.78
C ILE A 18 14.65 0.76 -8.93
N THR A 19 13.49 0.64 -9.58
CA THR A 19 12.22 0.26 -8.97
C THR A 19 11.67 -0.99 -9.65
N ASP A 20 11.19 -1.93 -8.83
CA ASP A 20 10.36 -3.06 -9.24
C ASP A 20 10.98 -4.05 -10.25
N LEU A 21 11.67 -5.06 -9.72
CA LEU A 21 12.38 -6.06 -10.51
C LEU A 21 11.52 -7.31 -10.74
N VAL A 22 10.63 -7.22 -11.71
CA VAL A 22 9.82 -8.40 -12.13
C VAL A 22 10.41 -9.07 -13.37
N GLN A 23 11.43 -8.50 -14.02
CA GLN A 23 11.99 -9.05 -15.25
C GLN A 23 13.26 -9.88 -15.02
N PRO A 24 13.25 -11.18 -15.40
CA PRO A 24 14.45 -12.01 -15.41
C PRO A 24 15.56 -11.41 -16.29
N GLY A 25 16.80 -11.45 -15.82
CA GLY A 25 18.00 -10.98 -16.57
C GLY A 25 18.47 -9.56 -16.23
N LEU A 26 17.57 -8.68 -15.78
CA LEU A 26 17.91 -7.29 -15.43
C LEU A 26 18.82 -7.17 -14.19
N LEU A 27 18.74 -8.13 -13.25
CA LEU A 27 19.59 -8.18 -12.05
C LEU A 27 21.09 -8.14 -12.37
N GLN A 28 21.53 -8.84 -13.42
CA GLN A 28 22.94 -8.88 -13.83
C GLN A 28 23.37 -7.54 -14.44
N SER A 29 22.49 -6.87 -15.17
CA SER A 29 22.73 -5.54 -15.72
C SER A 29 22.86 -4.49 -14.62
N PHE A 30 22.12 -4.62 -13.51
CA PHE A 30 22.17 -3.67 -12.41
C PHE A 30 23.41 -3.75 -11.53
N ALA A 31 24.05 -4.92 -11.42
CA ALA A 31 25.34 -5.03 -10.73
C ALA A 31 26.40 -4.10 -11.33
N ARG A 32 26.40 -3.95 -12.67
CA ARG A 32 27.31 -3.04 -13.39
C ARG A 32 26.96 -1.56 -13.23
N VAL A 33 25.72 -1.23 -12.86
CA VAL A 33 25.30 0.18 -12.70
C VAL A 33 26.09 0.85 -11.58
N ARG A 34 26.31 0.11 -10.49
CA ARG A 34 27.08 0.59 -9.33
C ARG A 34 28.53 0.96 -9.67
N GLU A 35 29.12 0.29 -10.66
CA GLU A 35 30.48 0.60 -11.12
C GLU A 35 30.55 1.90 -11.93
N MET A 36 29.42 2.32 -12.53
CA MET A 36 29.37 3.47 -13.42
C MET A 36 28.86 4.75 -12.75
N ARG A 37 28.00 4.63 -11.73
CA ARG A 37 27.36 5.76 -11.05
C ARG A 37 26.72 5.34 -9.72
N PRO A 38 26.49 6.29 -8.80
CA PRO A 38 25.70 6.04 -7.59
C PRO A 38 24.35 5.39 -7.90
N SER A 39 23.99 4.36 -7.13
CA SER A 39 22.81 3.53 -7.35
C SER A 39 21.92 3.46 -6.11
N VAL A 40 20.63 3.79 -6.28
CA VAL A 40 19.60 3.72 -5.25
C VAL A 40 18.52 2.72 -5.67
N SER A 41 18.27 1.71 -4.85
CA SER A 41 17.30 0.66 -5.12
C SER A 41 16.10 0.73 -4.17
N PHE A 42 14.91 0.46 -4.71
CA PHE A 42 13.69 0.30 -3.92
C PHE A 42 13.27 -1.16 -3.88
N HIS A 43 12.90 -1.62 -2.69
CA HIS A 43 12.51 -3.01 -2.44
C HIS A 43 11.18 -3.09 -1.71
N ASP A 44 10.55 -4.26 -1.84
CA ASP A 44 9.39 -4.67 -1.06
C ASP A 44 9.71 -5.98 -0.33
N MET A 45 9.67 -5.94 1.00
CA MET A 45 9.95 -7.07 1.90
C MET A 45 11.35 -7.68 1.76
N GLY A 46 12.30 -6.90 1.25
CA GLY A 46 13.63 -7.36 0.87
C GLY A 46 13.62 -8.38 -0.28
N LEU A 47 12.60 -8.40 -1.12
CA LEU A 47 12.57 -9.24 -2.32
C LEU A 47 13.34 -8.58 -3.48
N GLY A 48 13.77 -9.42 -4.43
CA GLY A 48 14.49 -8.96 -5.62
C GLY A 48 15.74 -8.15 -5.29
N GLN A 49 16.48 -8.51 -4.22
CA GLN A 49 17.70 -7.79 -3.85
C GLN A 49 18.78 -7.91 -4.92
N PHE A 50 19.50 -6.81 -5.15
CA PHE A 50 20.68 -6.73 -6.01
C PHE A 50 21.69 -5.76 -5.40
N GLU A 51 22.86 -5.62 -6.00
CA GLU A 51 23.88 -4.70 -5.53
C GLU A 51 23.56 -3.25 -5.88
N SER A 52 23.52 -2.41 -4.86
CA SER A 52 23.34 -0.96 -4.95
C SER A 52 24.12 -0.28 -3.83
N ASP A 53 24.44 1.01 -3.99
CA ASP A 53 25.07 1.81 -2.94
C ASP A 53 24.09 2.12 -1.81
N CYS A 54 22.81 2.22 -2.15
CA CYS A 54 21.72 2.46 -1.22
C CYS A 54 20.52 1.57 -1.53
N ALA A 55 19.97 0.92 -0.49
CA ALA A 55 18.69 0.22 -0.57
C ALA A 55 17.67 0.87 0.36
N ILE A 56 16.50 1.17 -0.19
CA ILE A 56 15.33 1.69 0.52
C ILE A 56 14.25 0.60 0.49
N ASP A 57 13.80 0.19 1.66
CA ASP A 57 12.72 -0.78 1.81
C ASP A 57 11.74 -0.25 2.85
N SER A 58 10.52 0.07 2.40
CA SER A 58 9.50 0.65 3.27
C SER A 58 8.65 -0.39 3.99
N SER A 59 8.90 -1.68 3.78
CA SER A 59 8.04 -2.74 4.28
C SER A 59 8.12 -2.84 5.79
N VAL A 60 6.95 -2.98 6.42
CA VAL A 60 6.80 -3.19 7.87
C VAL A 60 7.42 -4.52 8.32
N VAL A 61 7.50 -5.48 7.41
CA VAL A 61 8.11 -6.80 7.61
C VAL A 61 8.93 -7.18 6.39
N GLN A 62 10.10 -7.76 6.63
CA GLN A 62 10.98 -8.29 5.60
C GLN A 62 10.91 -9.82 5.62
N VAL A 63 10.76 -10.44 4.45
CA VAL A 63 10.83 -11.90 4.30
C VAL A 63 12.24 -12.37 3.98
N ARG A 64 13.06 -11.47 3.45
CA ARG A 64 14.46 -11.69 3.16
C ARG A 64 15.23 -10.48 3.69
N PRO A 65 15.89 -10.58 4.85
CA PRO A 65 16.71 -9.51 5.39
C PRO A 65 17.81 -9.10 4.40
N PHE A 66 18.24 -7.85 4.46
CA PHE A 66 19.40 -7.41 3.68
C PHE A 66 20.68 -7.97 4.31
N PRO A 67 21.63 -8.49 3.50
CA PRO A 67 22.91 -8.95 4.02
C PRO A 67 23.72 -7.77 4.58
N ALA A 68 24.56 -8.06 5.57
CA ALA A 68 25.56 -7.10 6.03
C ALA A 68 26.53 -6.77 4.89
N GLY A 69 26.88 -5.49 4.74
CA GLY A 69 27.77 -5.05 3.67
C GLY A 69 27.92 -3.53 3.62
N ARG A 70 28.67 -3.04 2.63
CA ARG A 70 29.00 -1.61 2.48
C ARG A 70 27.86 -0.74 1.93
N ARG A 71 26.63 -1.26 1.82
CA ARG A 71 25.48 -0.49 1.30
C ARG A 71 24.80 0.31 2.41
N ALA A 72 24.34 1.51 2.10
CA ALA A 72 23.44 2.24 2.98
C ALA A 72 22.05 1.58 2.99
N LEU A 73 21.49 1.35 4.18
CA LEU A 73 20.17 0.72 4.35
C LEU A 73 19.18 1.67 5.01
N TYR A 74 18.08 1.93 4.32
CA TYR A 74 16.97 2.76 4.81
C TYR A 74 15.70 1.92 4.90
N LEU A 75 15.52 1.29 6.05
CA LEU A 75 14.50 0.25 6.26
C LEU A 75 13.32 0.71 7.13
N GLY A 76 12.15 0.19 6.80
CA GLY A 76 10.93 0.26 7.58
C GLY A 76 9.93 1.34 7.15
N PRO A 77 8.74 1.34 7.77
CA PRO A 77 7.57 2.09 7.31
C PRO A 77 7.73 3.62 7.34
N LYS A 78 8.74 4.14 8.05
CA LYS A 78 9.11 5.57 8.01
C LYS A 78 9.60 6.03 6.62
N TYR A 79 9.97 5.11 5.74
CA TYR A 79 10.37 5.40 4.36
C TYR A 79 9.24 5.16 3.34
N ALA A 80 8.02 4.83 3.79
CA ALA A 80 6.87 4.67 2.91
C ALA A 80 6.57 5.98 2.16
N VAL A 81 6.73 5.95 0.84
CA VAL A 81 6.42 7.08 -0.05
C VAL A 81 4.93 7.06 -0.34
N LEU A 82 4.20 7.96 0.31
CA LEU A 82 2.75 8.11 0.18
C LEU A 82 2.41 9.54 -0.26
N ASP A 83 1.19 9.74 -0.76
CA ASP A 83 0.66 11.07 -1.08
C ASP A 83 0.71 11.99 0.16
N PRO A 84 1.43 13.13 0.12
CA PRO A 84 1.54 14.06 1.24
C PRO A 84 0.18 14.59 1.74
N ARG A 85 -0.85 14.64 0.89
CA ARG A 85 -2.19 15.10 1.24
C ARG A 85 -2.87 14.23 2.29
N LEU A 86 -2.45 12.96 2.43
CA LEU A 86 -2.98 12.03 3.42
C LEU A 86 -2.75 12.47 4.87
N ARG A 87 -1.77 13.36 5.13
CA ARG A 87 -1.47 13.85 6.49
C ARG A 87 -2.59 14.68 7.09
N GLY A 88 -3.40 15.34 6.27
CA GLY A 88 -4.47 16.24 6.70
C GLY A 88 -5.81 15.54 6.97
N ILE A 89 -5.91 14.24 6.67
CA ILE A 89 -7.18 13.51 6.73
C ILE A 89 -7.54 13.19 8.16
N ARG A 90 -8.82 13.41 8.49
CA ARG A 90 -9.44 13.01 9.75
C ARG A 90 -10.51 11.95 9.46
N GLY A 91 -10.61 10.96 10.36
CA GLY A 91 -11.72 10.01 10.34
C GLY A 91 -13.05 10.71 10.64
N GLY A 92 -14.16 10.10 10.25
CA GLY A 92 -15.49 10.68 10.49
C GLY A 92 -16.62 9.66 10.59
N ASN A 93 -17.72 9.93 9.89
CA ASN A 93 -19.02 9.27 9.99
C ASN A 93 -18.93 7.76 10.23
N MET A 94 -19.56 7.29 11.32
CA MET A 94 -19.57 5.89 11.76
C MET A 94 -20.10 4.90 10.71
N ARG A 95 -20.87 5.34 9.71
CA ARG A 95 -21.47 4.47 8.68
C ARG A 95 -20.89 4.65 7.28
N ARG A 96 -19.69 5.24 7.17
CA ARG A 96 -18.95 5.31 5.90
C ARG A 96 -17.76 4.36 5.88
N VAL A 97 -17.68 3.51 4.86
CA VAL A 97 -16.58 2.57 4.63
C VAL A 97 -15.81 2.95 3.37
N PHE A 98 -14.49 3.10 3.51
CA PHE A 98 -13.59 3.28 2.38
C PHE A 98 -13.10 1.92 1.88
N VAL A 99 -13.18 1.64 0.58
CA VAL A 99 -12.78 0.36 0.00
C VAL A 99 -11.66 0.58 -1.02
N ASN A 100 -10.47 0.06 -0.75
CA ASN A 100 -9.31 0.20 -1.64
C ASN A 100 -8.46 -1.07 -1.68
N PHE A 101 -8.54 -1.84 -2.77
CA PHE A 101 -7.74 -3.05 -2.96
C PHE A 101 -6.50 -2.87 -3.84
N GLY A 102 -6.15 -1.62 -4.17
CA GLY A 102 -4.99 -1.27 -5.00
C GLY A 102 -5.27 -1.30 -6.50
N GLY A 103 -4.20 -1.20 -7.30
CA GLY A 103 -4.28 -1.04 -8.75
C GLY A 103 -4.40 -2.33 -9.57
N GLY A 104 -4.10 -3.51 -9.01
CA GLY A 104 -4.10 -4.79 -9.73
C GLY A 104 -5.50 -5.34 -10.03
N ASP A 105 -5.60 -6.61 -10.46
CA ASP A 105 -6.90 -7.26 -10.65
C ASP A 105 -7.63 -7.51 -9.33
N VAL A 106 -8.58 -6.64 -9.01
CA VAL A 106 -9.30 -6.58 -7.74
C VAL A 106 -10.76 -7.03 -7.85
N ARG A 107 -11.21 -7.54 -9.00
CA ARG A 107 -12.63 -7.85 -9.27
C ARG A 107 -13.23 -8.81 -8.25
N ALA A 108 -12.50 -9.88 -7.93
CA ALA A 108 -12.95 -10.90 -6.97
C ALA A 108 -13.05 -10.35 -5.53
N LEU A 109 -12.14 -9.46 -5.14
CA LEU A 109 -12.17 -8.80 -3.84
C LEU A 109 -13.36 -7.86 -3.72
N TYR A 110 -13.58 -7.02 -4.72
CA TYR A 110 -14.73 -6.10 -4.73
C TYR A 110 -16.07 -6.82 -4.69
N ARG A 111 -16.19 -7.96 -5.40
CA ARG A 111 -17.41 -8.79 -5.31
C ARG A 111 -17.70 -9.20 -3.86
N LYS A 112 -16.70 -9.77 -3.18
CA LYS A 112 -16.86 -10.19 -1.76
C LYS A 112 -17.09 -9.00 -0.83
N ALA A 113 -16.40 -7.89 -1.06
CA ALA A 113 -16.51 -6.68 -0.25
C ALA A 113 -17.92 -6.12 -0.27
N VAL A 114 -18.51 -5.98 -1.47
CA VAL A 114 -19.85 -5.42 -1.64
C VAL A 114 -20.89 -6.37 -1.08
N GLU A 115 -20.82 -7.66 -1.40
CA GLU A 115 -21.74 -8.65 -0.86
C GLU A 115 -21.73 -8.62 0.69
N ALA A 116 -20.55 -8.52 1.29
CA ALA A 116 -20.41 -8.40 2.74
C ALA A 116 -21.00 -7.09 3.29
N LEU A 117 -20.84 -5.97 2.59
CA LEU A 117 -21.37 -4.66 2.99
C LEU A 117 -22.89 -4.58 2.85
N ASP A 118 -23.46 -5.17 1.80
CA ASP A 118 -24.91 -5.22 1.53
C ASP A 118 -25.66 -6.05 2.58
N MET A 119 -24.99 -7.04 3.18
CA MET A 119 -25.56 -7.85 4.26
C MET A 119 -25.61 -7.13 5.62
N ILE A 120 -24.97 -5.97 5.77
CA ILE A 120 -24.96 -5.23 7.05
C ILE A 120 -26.26 -4.43 7.20
N PRO A 121 -26.99 -4.55 8.32
CA PRO A 121 -28.26 -3.84 8.51
C PRO A 121 -28.13 -2.30 8.47
N GLY A 122 -28.97 -1.66 7.65
CA GLY A 122 -29.08 -0.21 7.51
C GLY A 122 -28.13 0.38 6.44
N PRO A 123 -28.24 1.69 6.14
CA PRO A 123 -27.46 2.30 5.06
C PRO A 123 -25.97 2.38 5.40
N ILE A 124 -25.10 1.99 4.46
CA ILE A 124 -23.66 2.23 4.51
C ILE A 124 -23.28 3.10 3.31
N ASP A 125 -22.54 4.18 3.57
CA ASP A 125 -21.93 5.02 2.53
C ASP A 125 -20.60 4.37 2.12
N ILE A 126 -20.53 3.84 0.90
CA ILE A 126 -19.33 3.15 0.40
C ILE A 126 -18.55 4.08 -0.51
N ARG A 127 -17.27 4.33 -0.19
CA ARG A 127 -16.33 5.09 -1.02
C ARG A 127 -15.26 4.15 -1.57
N ALA A 128 -15.32 3.81 -2.86
CA ALA A 128 -14.51 2.73 -3.43
C ALA A 128 -13.56 3.22 -4.53
N CYS A 129 -12.28 2.82 -4.46
CA CYS A 129 -11.29 3.07 -5.51
C CYS A 129 -11.38 2.03 -6.63
N ARG A 130 -11.58 2.45 -7.88
CA ARG A 130 -11.75 1.49 -9.00
C ARG A 130 -10.48 0.67 -9.33
N GLY A 131 -9.31 1.06 -8.86
CA GLY A 131 -8.03 0.48 -9.30
C GLY A 131 -7.78 0.70 -10.79
N TYR A 132 -6.91 -0.11 -11.40
CA TYR A 132 -6.68 -0.11 -12.86
C TYR A 132 -7.46 -1.21 -13.60
N THR A 133 -8.42 -1.87 -12.93
CA THR A 133 -9.27 -2.88 -13.55
C THR A 133 -10.35 -2.27 -14.42
N CYS A 134 -10.56 -2.86 -15.60
CA CYS A 134 -11.82 -2.73 -16.31
C CYS A 134 -12.92 -3.49 -15.55
N TRP A 135 -14.06 -2.82 -15.36
CA TRP A 135 -15.20 -3.38 -14.64
C TRP A 135 -16.25 -3.78 -15.68
N ASP A 136 -16.36 -5.08 -16.00
CA ASP A 136 -17.31 -5.63 -16.98
C ASP A 136 -18.77 -5.60 -16.47
N GLY A 137 -19.29 -4.42 -16.12
CA GLY A 137 -20.66 -4.25 -15.59
C GLY A 137 -20.86 -4.66 -14.12
N VAL A 138 -19.82 -5.14 -13.43
CA VAL A 138 -19.89 -5.42 -11.97
C VAL A 138 -20.22 -4.15 -11.18
N GLN A 139 -19.73 -2.99 -11.64
CA GLN A 139 -19.90 -1.71 -10.96
C GLN A 139 -21.37 -1.27 -10.84
N SER A 140 -22.21 -1.57 -11.84
CA SER A 140 -23.63 -1.21 -11.82
C SER A 140 -24.46 -2.05 -10.85
N ARG A 141 -23.94 -3.21 -10.41
CA ARG A 141 -24.57 -4.09 -9.41
C ARG A 141 -24.26 -3.68 -7.98
N ILE A 142 -23.33 -2.74 -7.81
CA ILE A 142 -22.86 -2.28 -6.50
C ILE A 142 -23.62 -0.99 -6.19
N HIS A 143 -24.85 -1.14 -5.68
CA HIS A 143 -25.70 -0.01 -5.33
C HIS A 143 -25.09 0.77 -4.14
N ARG A 144 -25.32 2.08 -4.07
CA ARG A 144 -24.86 2.96 -2.96
C ARG A 144 -23.34 3.14 -2.81
N THR A 145 -22.57 2.87 -3.87
CA THR A 145 -21.13 3.12 -3.89
C THR A 145 -20.77 4.34 -4.72
N TYR A 146 -20.03 5.27 -4.11
CA TYR A 146 -19.34 6.32 -4.82
C TYR A 146 -17.98 5.82 -5.27
N TRP A 147 -17.78 5.78 -6.60
CA TRP A 147 -16.58 5.25 -7.22
C TRP A 147 -15.56 6.34 -7.52
N ILE A 148 -14.36 6.16 -6.99
CA ILE A 148 -13.21 7.02 -7.21
C ILE A 148 -12.43 6.44 -8.40
N GLY A 149 -12.46 7.16 -9.51
CA GLY A 149 -11.77 6.77 -10.75
C GLY A 149 -10.26 7.03 -10.71
N PRO A 150 -9.54 6.64 -11.78
CA PRO A 150 -8.14 7.01 -11.98
C PRO A 150 -7.94 8.53 -11.88
N GLY A 151 -6.91 8.97 -11.15
CA GLY A 151 -6.67 10.40 -10.89
C GLY A 151 -7.61 11.04 -9.86
N GLY A 152 -8.60 10.29 -9.36
CA GLY A 152 -9.48 10.73 -8.29
C GLY A 152 -8.75 10.90 -6.97
N SER A 153 -9.32 11.73 -6.10
CA SER A 153 -8.75 12.05 -4.80
C SER A 153 -8.97 10.90 -3.80
N LEU A 154 -7.90 10.17 -3.48
CA LEU A 154 -7.91 9.20 -2.36
C LEU A 154 -8.30 9.90 -1.05
N THR A 155 -7.91 11.17 -0.89
CA THR A 155 -8.21 11.91 0.32
C THR A 155 -9.70 12.10 0.52
N ASP A 156 -10.47 12.27 -0.55
CA ASP A 156 -11.92 12.50 -0.48
C ASP A 156 -12.66 11.22 -0.12
N GLY A 157 -12.17 10.07 -0.58
CA GLY A 157 -12.72 8.76 -0.21
C GLY A 157 -12.45 8.40 1.25
N MET A 158 -11.25 8.71 1.74
CA MET A 158 -10.85 8.43 3.11
C MET A 158 -11.44 9.44 4.11
N ALA A 159 -11.62 10.69 3.69
CA ALA A 159 -12.19 11.74 4.52
C ALA A 159 -13.61 11.37 4.96
N GLY A 160 -13.81 11.45 6.28
CA GLY A 160 -15.11 11.14 6.86
C GLY A 160 -15.46 9.65 6.89
N SER A 161 -14.58 8.76 6.43
CA SER A 161 -14.76 7.31 6.58
C SER A 161 -14.44 6.88 8.02
N ALA A 162 -15.17 5.90 8.53
CA ALA A 162 -14.93 5.31 9.84
C ALA A 162 -13.98 4.11 9.79
N LEU A 163 -13.99 3.37 8.68
CA LEU A 163 -13.24 2.14 8.50
C LEU A 163 -12.77 2.00 7.05
N ALA A 164 -11.59 1.42 6.85
CA ALA A 164 -11.11 0.94 5.57
C ALA A 164 -11.32 -0.58 5.45
N LEU A 165 -11.79 -1.02 4.28
CA LEU A 165 -11.66 -2.39 3.81
C LEU A 165 -10.65 -2.38 2.66
N CYS A 166 -9.46 -2.94 2.88
CA CYS A 166 -8.37 -2.78 1.93
C CYS A 166 -7.52 -4.04 1.71
N ALA A 167 -6.62 -3.96 0.74
CA ALA A 167 -5.59 -4.98 0.53
C ALA A 167 -4.35 -4.75 1.39
N GLY A 168 -3.54 -5.78 1.60
CA GLY A 168 -2.30 -5.74 2.40
C GLY A 168 -1.08 -5.13 1.68
N GLY A 169 -1.31 -4.22 0.72
CA GLY A 169 -0.27 -3.47 0.00
C GLY A 169 -0.24 -2.00 0.43
N THR A 170 0.11 -1.09 -0.49
CA THR A 170 0.18 0.37 -0.24
C THR A 170 -1.11 0.94 0.40
N ALA A 171 -2.28 0.42 0.00
CA ALA A 171 -3.58 0.82 0.57
C ALA A 171 -3.63 0.70 2.11
N LEU A 172 -2.95 -0.31 2.69
CA LEU A 172 -2.86 -0.48 4.14
C LEU A 172 -1.97 0.59 4.78
N TYR A 173 -0.87 0.98 4.14
CA TYR A 173 -0.01 2.07 4.62
C TYR A 173 -0.72 3.43 4.54
N GLU A 174 -1.53 3.65 3.51
CA GLU A 174 -2.40 4.83 3.39
C GLU A 174 -3.42 4.88 4.54
N ALA A 175 -4.14 3.79 4.79
CA ALA A 175 -5.07 3.68 5.91
C ALA A 175 -4.38 3.91 7.27
N ALA A 176 -3.24 3.25 7.50
CA ALA A 176 -2.44 3.43 8.69
C ALA A 176 -2.01 4.89 8.88
N ARG A 177 -1.52 5.55 7.81
CA ARG A 177 -1.09 6.95 7.88
C ARG A 177 -2.24 7.88 8.24
N THR A 178 -3.40 7.69 7.64
CA THR A 178 -4.57 8.54 7.94
C THR A 178 -5.14 8.25 9.32
N GLY A 179 -4.75 7.15 9.96
CA GLY A 179 -5.35 6.65 11.20
C GLY A 179 -6.74 6.09 10.97
N LEU A 180 -7.06 5.71 9.74
CA LEU A 180 -8.28 4.99 9.40
C LEU A 180 -8.07 3.51 9.78
N PRO A 181 -8.86 2.96 10.71
CA PRO A 181 -8.80 1.54 11.07
C PRO A 181 -9.00 0.69 9.81
N ALA A 182 -8.34 -0.46 9.72
CA ALA A 182 -8.34 -1.27 8.51
C ALA A 182 -8.73 -2.72 8.80
N VAL A 183 -9.73 -3.22 8.07
CA VAL A 183 -9.98 -4.64 7.87
C VAL A 183 -9.32 -5.02 6.55
N VAL A 184 -8.46 -6.04 6.56
CA VAL A 184 -7.56 -6.34 5.45
C VAL A 184 -7.86 -7.70 4.85
N ILE A 185 -8.05 -7.73 3.53
CA ILE A 185 -8.10 -8.96 2.73
C ILE A 185 -6.92 -8.97 1.77
N SER A 186 -6.04 -9.94 1.92
CA SER A 186 -4.80 -9.99 1.13
C SER A 186 -5.01 -10.67 -0.22
N HIS A 187 -4.40 -10.12 -1.27
CA HIS A 187 -4.40 -10.76 -2.60
C HIS A 187 -3.62 -12.08 -2.61
N HIS A 188 -2.48 -12.10 -1.93
CA HIS A 188 -1.57 -13.23 -1.90
C HIS A 188 -0.84 -13.31 -0.55
N ARG A 189 -0.10 -14.40 -0.35
CA ARG A 189 0.57 -14.71 0.93
C ARG A 189 1.57 -13.64 1.39
N LEU A 190 2.24 -12.93 0.48
CA LEU A 190 3.15 -11.84 0.86
C LEU A 190 2.39 -10.65 1.45
N GLN A 191 1.28 -10.23 0.83
CA GLN A 191 0.40 -9.22 1.42
C GLN A 191 -0.22 -9.69 2.74
N GLU A 192 -0.47 -10.99 2.93
CA GLU A 192 -0.93 -11.53 4.22
C GLU A 192 0.12 -11.34 5.32
N ARG A 193 1.41 -11.52 5.02
CA ARG A 193 2.49 -11.25 5.99
C ARG A 193 2.50 -9.79 6.39
N THR A 194 2.37 -8.86 5.43
CA THR A 194 2.23 -7.43 5.72
C THR A 194 1.02 -7.17 6.61
N ALA A 195 -0.15 -7.69 6.25
CA ALA A 195 -1.38 -7.50 7.01
C ALA A 195 -1.28 -8.02 8.45
N LYS A 196 -0.71 -9.22 8.65
CA LYS A 196 -0.48 -9.82 9.98
C LYS A 196 0.50 -9.01 10.82
N GLU A 197 1.52 -8.41 10.21
CA GLU A 197 2.42 -7.54 10.97
C GLU A 197 1.72 -6.25 11.42
N PHE A 198 0.91 -5.63 10.57
CA PHE A 198 0.06 -4.49 11.00
C PHE A 198 -0.93 -4.89 12.09
N GLU A 199 -1.52 -6.08 12.02
CA GLU A 199 -2.39 -6.62 13.07
C GLU A 199 -1.65 -6.85 14.38
N ARG A 200 -0.45 -7.46 14.34
CA ARG A 200 0.42 -7.64 15.51
C ARG A 200 0.78 -6.31 16.18
N LEU A 201 0.95 -5.26 15.40
CA LEU A 201 1.21 -3.89 15.86
C LEU A 201 -0.08 -3.14 16.27
N GLY A 202 -1.26 -3.79 16.18
CA GLY A 202 -2.56 -3.26 16.58
C GLY A 202 -3.16 -2.26 15.60
N ALA A 203 -2.68 -2.20 14.36
CA ALA A 203 -3.05 -1.19 13.36
C ALA A 203 -3.99 -1.72 12.26
N ALA A 204 -4.33 -3.01 12.27
CA ALA A 204 -5.26 -3.63 11.32
C ALA A 204 -5.89 -4.91 11.91
N ILE A 205 -6.90 -5.44 11.22
CA ILE A 205 -7.38 -6.82 11.36
C ILE A 205 -7.10 -7.55 10.05
N SER A 206 -6.38 -8.66 10.09
CA SER A 206 -6.08 -9.47 8.92
C SER A 206 -7.09 -10.62 8.81
N LEU A 207 -7.86 -10.65 7.72
CA LEU A 207 -8.79 -11.75 7.45
C LEU A 207 -8.17 -12.90 6.65
N GLY A 208 -6.89 -12.79 6.31
CA GLY A 208 -6.19 -13.73 5.43
C GLY A 208 -6.35 -13.41 3.94
N THR A 209 -6.10 -14.42 3.09
CA THR A 209 -6.13 -14.24 1.63
C THR A 209 -7.54 -14.27 1.07
N TYR A 210 -7.77 -13.57 -0.06
CA TYR A 210 -9.08 -13.49 -0.71
C TYR A 210 -9.66 -14.86 -1.09
N ARG A 211 -8.82 -15.89 -1.32
CA ARG A 211 -9.27 -17.25 -1.62
C ARG A 211 -9.81 -17.98 -0.38
N ALA A 212 -9.23 -17.71 0.79
CA ALA A 212 -9.57 -18.38 2.04
C ALA A 212 -10.69 -17.67 2.82
N VAL A 213 -10.84 -16.35 2.65
CA VAL A 213 -11.86 -15.59 3.40
C VAL A 213 -13.24 -15.68 2.73
N GLY A 214 -14.26 -16.01 3.51
CA GLY A 214 -15.67 -15.97 3.10
C GLY A 214 -16.30 -14.58 3.28
N VAL A 215 -17.38 -14.31 2.55
CA VAL A 215 -18.16 -13.06 2.64
C VAL A 215 -18.63 -12.78 4.06
N ASP A 216 -19.15 -13.81 4.74
CA ASP A 216 -19.62 -13.71 6.12
C ASP A 216 -18.53 -13.31 7.12
N THR A 217 -17.29 -13.76 6.91
CA THR A 217 -16.15 -13.36 7.75
C THR A 217 -15.83 -11.89 7.56
N ILE A 218 -15.89 -11.39 6.33
CA ILE A 218 -15.72 -9.96 6.02
C ILE A 218 -16.83 -9.15 6.69
N ARG A 219 -18.09 -9.56 6.50
CA ARG A 219 -19.27 -8.91 7.09
C ARG A 219 -19.15 -8.79 8.61
N ARG A 220 -18.89 -9.89 9.32
CA ARG A 220 -18.76 -9.89 10.79
C ARG A 220 -17.64 -8.98 11.28
N ALA A 221 -16.49 -8.96 10.59
CA ALA A 221 -15.38 -8.08 10.95
C ALA A 221 -15.75 -6.60 10.75
N LEU A 222 -16.41 -6.27 9.65
CA LEU A 222 -16.90 -4.91 9.37
C LEU A 222 -17.94 -4.47 10.41
N GLU A 223 -18.97 -5.29 10.68
CA GLU A 223 -20.00 -5.00 11.68
C GLU A 223 -19.41 -4.74 13.06
N THR A 224 -18.53 -5.64 13.51
CA THR A 224 -17.84 -5.52 14.80
C THR A 224 -17.10 -4.19 14.88
N MET A 225 -16.35 -3.85 13.83
CA MET A 225 -15.58 -2.62 13.80
C MET A 225 -16.43 -1.36 13.66
N LEU A 226 -17.58 -1.41 12.98
CA LEU A 226 -18.55 -0.31 12.90
C LEU A 226 -19.17 -0.01 14.27
N CYS A 227 -19.35 -1.03 15.11
CA CYS A 227 -19.88 -0.90 16.47
C CYS A 227 -18.82 -0.64 17.55
N ALA A 228 -17.52 -0.63 17.23
CA ALA A 228 -16.43 -0.52 18.21
C ALA A 228 -15.61 0.79 18.09
N PRO A 229 -16.17 1.96 18.48
CA PRO A 229 -15.50 3.26 18.32
C PRO A 229 -14.15 3.35 19.03
N GLU A 230 -14.01 2.79 20.24
CA GLU A 230 -12.74 2.80 20.96
C GLU A 230 -11.68 1.95 20.29
N ALA A 231 -12.05 0.75 19.81
CA ALA A 231 -11.14 -0.13 19.08
C ALA A 231 -10.65 0.56 17.80
N ARG A 232 -11.56 1.22 17.08
CA ARG A 232 -11.22 2.08 15.94
C ARG A 232 -10.21 3.16 16.32
N GLN A 233 -10.46 3.92 17.37
CA GLN A 233 -9.53 4.97 17.79
C GLN A 233 -8.14 4.41 18.18
N ARG A 234 -8.08 3.30 18.92
CA ARG A 234 -6.81 2.63 19.28
C ARG A 234 -6.05 2.17 18.03
N MET A 235 -6.76 1.54 17.09
CA MET A 235 -6.18 1.06 15.83
C MET A 235 -5.66 2.20 14.96
N GLY A 236 -6.44 3.29 14.84
CA GLY A 236 -6.01 4.50 14.13
C GLY A 236 -4.76 5.15 14.73
N ARG A 237 -4.66 5.22 16.06
CA ARG A 237 -3.45 5.70 16.75
C ARG A 237 -2.25 4.77 16.51
N ALA A 238 -2.46 3.45 16.49
CA ALA A 238 -1.39 2.50 16.16
C ALA A 238 -0.89 2.70 14.72
N GLY A 239 -1.80 2.80 13.74
CA GLY A 239 -1.44 3.05 12.34
C GLY A 239 -0.56 4.29 12.15
N ARG A 240 -0.94 5.41 12.77
CA ARG A 240 -0.18 6.67 12.69
C ARG A 240 1.20 6.61 13.35
N ARG A 241 1.39 5.76 14.36
CA ARG A 241 2.70 5.52 14.99
C ARG A 241 3.62 4.72 14.07
N ILE A 242 3.07 3.78 13.30
CA ILE A 242 3.83 2.94 12.37
C ILE A 242 4.21 3.75 11.12
N VAL A 243 3.27 4.50 10.55
CA VAL A 243 3.44 5.26 9.31
C VAL A 243 3.27 6.75 9.58
N ASP A 244 4.37 7.49 9.59
CA ASP A 244 4.38 8.93 9.87
C ASP A 244 4.10 9.82 8.64
N GLY A 245 4.16 9.23 7.44
CA GLY A 245 3.90 9.86 6.16
C GLY A 245 4.97 10.84 5.71
N ARG A 246 6.17 10.81 6.31
CA ARG A 246 7.35 11.60 5.92
C ARG A 246 8.32 10.83 5.02
N GLY A 247 7.93 9.66 4.52
CA GLY A 247 8.77 8.85 3.64
C GLY A 247 9.18 9.58 2.37
N LEU A 248 8.28 10.31 1.69
CA LEU A 248 8.63 11.10 0.51
C LEU A 248 9.78 12.09 0.79
N GLU A 249 9.66 12.89 1.86
CA GLU A 249 10.71 13.86 2.25
C GLU A 249 12.05 13.17 2.54
N ARG A 250 12.03 12.04 3.24
CA ARG A 250 13.24 11.28 3.57
C ARG A 250 13.88 10.69 2.33
N VAL A 251 13.08 10.03 1.51
CA VAL A 251 13.52 9.34 0.30
C VAL A 251 14.08 10.36 -0.71
N SER A 252 13.41 11.48 -0.92
CA SER A 252 13.92 12.54 -1.81
C SER A 252 15.29 13.06 -1.36
N LYS A 253 15.49 13.28 -0.05
CA LYS A 253 16.79 13.69 0.50
C LYS A 253 17.87 12.62 0.31
N ILE A 254 17.53 11.35 0.48
CA ILE A 254 18.45 10.23 0.26
C ILE A 254 18.86 10.19 -1.22
N VAL A 255 17.89 10.18 -2.14
CA VAL A 255 18.16 10.14 -3.58
C VAL A 255 19.01 11.34 -4.00
N ALA A 256 18.70 12.55 -3.54
CA ALA A 256 19.48 13.75 -3.83
C ALA A 256 20.94 13.63 -3.34
N ARG A 257 21.17 13.15 -2.11
CA ARG A 257 22.53 12.95 -1.55
C ARG A 257 23.37 12.02 -2.43
N PHE A 258 22.78 10.91 -2.90
CA PHE A 258 23.48 9.97 -3.78
C PHE A 258 23.72 10.55 -5.19
N ALA A 259 22.78 11.34 -5.72
CA ALA A 259 22.97 12.04 -7.00
C ALA A 259 24.07 13.11 -6.95
N GLU A 260 24.26 13.77 -5.80
CA GLU A 260 25.28 14.81 -5.62
C GLU A 260 26.69 14.27 -5.28
N GLY A 261 26.86 12.94 -5.18
CA GLY A 261 28.14 12.33 -4.80
C GLY A 261 28.54 12.57 -3.33
N ARG A 262 27.59 12.96 -2.48
CA ARG A 262 27.82 13.28 -1.05
C ARG A 262 27.63 12.05 -0.15
N ALA A 263 27.87 10.84 -0.67
CA ALA A 263 27.58 9.58 -0.01
C ALA A 263 28.72 9.12 0.91
#